data_AF-A0A9D8BA64-F1
#
_entry.id   AF-A0A9D8BA64-F1
#
_cell.length_a   1.000
_cell.length_b   1.000
_cell.length_c   1.000
_cell.angle_alpha   90.00
_cell.angle_beta   90.00
_cell.angle_gamma   90.00
#
_symmetry.space_group_name_H-M   'P 1'
#
loop_
_entity.id
_entity.type
_entity.pdbx_description
1 polymer ?
#
loop_
_entity_poly.entity_id
_entity_poly.type
_entity_poly.pdbx_seq_one_letter_code
_entity_poly.pdbx_strand_id
1 'polypeptide(L)'
;EAADMVLTDDNFASIVAAVEEGRSIFVNIRKYLVYLLSGNMGAVIAMVAALFWGLPLPLGAVQILFINLLMDGAPAIALGVEPPEPGIMKRPPRNPRSTVFDRRALIYITCIGIWIGVAALLIFNWYEGREVYGDEEMPEKAMTMFFATLITMRLINAFNCRSGTDSLFRLGPFTNKWLTYACAASFA
;
A
#
# COMPACT_ATOMS: atom_id res chain seq x y z
N GLU A 1 19.61 -23.69 26.17
CA GLU A 1 19.15 -23.09 24.90
C GLU A 1 17.62 -22.96 24.88
N ALA A 2 17.02 -22.28 25.89
CA ALA A 2 15.55 -22.23 26.07
C ALA A 2 14.98 -20.80 26.00
N ALA A 3 15.81 -19.79 25.75
CA ALA A 3 15.41 -18.39 25.70
C ALA A 3 15.19 -17.95 24.24
N ASP A 4 14.11 -17.21 23.99
CA ASP A 4 13.80 -16.63 22.66
C ASP A 4 14.66 -15.39 22.34
N MET A 5 15.34 -14.81 23.34
CA MET A 5 16.22 -13.65 23.21
C MET A 5 17.39 -13.78 24.20
N VAL A 6 18.60 -13.45 23.75
CA VAL A 6 19.82 -13.45 24.56
C VAL A 6 20.40 -12.03 24.59
N LEU A 7 20.72 -11.53 25.78
CA LEU A 7 21.42 -10.26 25.95
C LEU A 7 22.91 -10.48 25.75
N THR A 8 23.53 -9.70 24.87
CA THR A 8 24.97 -9.79 24.59
C THR A 8 25.80 -8.89 25.52
N ASP A 9 25.16 -7.96 26.21
CA ASP A 9 25.79 -6.90 27.01
C ASP A 9 25.33 -6.87 28.48
N ASP A 10 24.56 -7.88 28.90
CA ASP A 10 23.98 -8.02 30.25
C ASP A 10 23.23 -6.77 30.77
N ASN A 11 22.72 -5.93 29.86
CA ASN A 11 22.09 -4.66 30.21
C ASN A 11 20.56 -4.71 30.10
N PHE A 12 19.86 -4.36 31.18
CA PHE A 12 18.40 -4.22 31.18
C PHE A 12 17.89 -3.15 30.20
N ALA A 13 18.69 -2.12 29.89
CA ALA A 13 18.34 -1.12 28.89
C ALA A 13 18.12 -1.74 27.49
N SER A 14 18.84 -2.82 27.17
CA SER A 14 18.72 -3.53 25.89
C SER A 14 17.38 -4.24 25.75
N ILE A 15 16.77 -4.69 26.86
CA ILE A 15 15.39 -5.21 26.86
C ILE A 15 14.41 -4.09 26.51
N VAL A 16 14.58 -2.89 27.07
CA VAL A 16 13.68 -1.75 26.80
C VAL A 16 13.78 -1.32 25.35
N ALA A 17 15.00 -1.26 24.80
CA ALA A 17 15.24 -0.98 23.38
C ALA A 17 14.61 -2.04 22.47
N ALA A 18 14.73 -3.34 22.81
CA ALA A 18 14.09 -4.41 22.07
C ALA A 18 12.55 -4.31 22.09
N VAL A 19 11.96 -3.89 23.20
CA VAL A 19 10.50 -3.65 23.29
C VAL A 19 10.09 -2.46 22.42
N GLU A 20 10.88 -1.40 22.38
CA GLU A 20 10.62 -0.24 21.50
C GLU A 20 10.67 -0.65 20.02
N GLU A 21 11.69 -1.41 19.64
CA GLU A 21 11.86 -1.91 18.27
C GLU A 21 10.72 -2.85 17.87
N GLY A 22 10.33 -3.78 18.76
CA GLY A 22 9.19 -4.68 18.53
C GLY A 22 7.87 -3.93 18.33
N ARG A 23 7.65 -2.82 19.06
CA ARG A 23 6.49 -1.95 18.84
C ARG A 23 6.55 -1.26 17.48
N SER A 24 7.72 -0.78 17.08
CA SER A 24 7.95 -0.14 15.79
C SER A 24 7.66 -1.09 14.63
N ILE A 25 8.24 -2.30 14.67
CA ILE A 25 8.03 -3.36 13.69
C ILE A 25 6.54 -3.67 13.53
N PHE A 26 5.79 -3.83 14.63
CA PHE A 26 4.36 -4.12 14.55
C PHE A 26 3.56 -3.00 13.90
N VAL A 27 3.87 -1.74 14.22
CA VAL A 27 3.24 -0.56 13.61
C VAL A 27 3.53 -0.52 12.11
N ASN A 28 4.77 -0.78 11.71
CA ASN A 28 5.17 -0.82 10.30
C ASN A 28 4.52 -1.99 9.55
N ILE A 29 4.36 -3.15 10.20
CA ILE A 29 3.60 -4.28 9.65
C ILE A 29 2.19 -3.86 9.28
N ARG A 30 1.53 -3.15 10.20
CA ARG A 30 0.20 -2.65 9.96
C ARG A 30 0.14 -1.65 8.80
N LYS A 31 1.12 -0.76 8.67
CA LYS A 31 1.18 0.24 7.59
C LYS A 31 1.27 -0.43 6.21
N TYR A 32 2.22 -1.35 6.03
CA TYR A 32 2.36 -2.01 4.73
C TYR A 32 1.16 -2.94 4.43
N LEU A 33 0.55 -3.58 5.44
CA LEU A 33 -0.65 -4.39 5.22
C LEU A 33 -1.84 -3.54 4.78
N VAL A 34 -2.04 -2.37 5.38
CA VAL A 34 -3.09 -1.42 4.96
C VAL A 34 -2.82 -0.95 3.53
N TYR A 35 -1.57 -0.66 3.18
CA TYR A 35 -1.16 -0.32 1.82
C TYR A 35 -1.51 -1.42 0.81
N LEU A 36 -1.07 -2.66 1.05
CA LEU A 36 -1.30 -3.79 0.15
C LEU A 36 -2.79 -4.11 0.00
N LEU A 37 -3.53 -4.13 1.12
CA LEU A 37 -4.95 -4.45 1.10
C LEU A 37 -5.78 -3.37 0.40
N SER A 38 -5.48 -2.08 0.62
CA SER A 38 -6.19 -0.99 -0.06
C SER A 38 -5.94 -0.99 -1.56
N GLY A 39 -4.70 -1.23 -2.00
CA GLY A 39 -4.39 -1.39 -3.43
C GLY A 39 -5.08 -2.60 -4.06
N ASN A 40 -5.02 -3.77 -3.41
CA ASN A 40 -5.67 -4.99 -3.88
C ASN A 40 -7.19 -4.84 -3.95
N MET A 41 -7.78 -4.18 -2.95
CA MET A 41 -9.20 -3.85 -2.93
C MET A 41 -9.58 -3.02 -4.16
N GLY A 42 -8.78 -2.02 -4.53
CA GLY A 42 -9.03 -1.22 -5.73
C GLY A 42 -8.95 -2.00 -7.03
N ALA A 43 -7.95 -2.87 -7.19
CA ALA A 43 -7.85 -3.75 -8.35
C ALA A 43 -9.06 -4.71 -8.44
N VAL A 44 -9.44 -5.35 -7.33
CA VAL A 44 -10.59 -6.27 -7.29
C VAL A 44 -11.89 -5.54 -7.61
N ILE A 45 -12.16 -4.39 -6.98
CA ILE A 45 -13.36 -3.59 -7.24
C ILE A 45 -13.42 -3.21 -8.72
N ALA A 46 -12.31 -2.78 -9.29
CA ALA A 46 -12.27 -2.38 -10.68
C ALA A 46 -12.57 -3.54 -11.64
N MET A 47 -11.92 -4.69 -11.42
CA MET A 47 -12.14 -5.90 -12.22
C MET A 47 -13.58 -6.41 -12.11
N VAL A 48 -14.14 -6.42 -10.89
CA VAL A 48 -15.52 -6.84 -10.65
C VAL A 48 -16.51 -5.90 -11.33
N ALA A 49 -16.32 -4.58 -11.25
CA ALA A 49 -17.23 -3.64 -11.90
C ALA A 49 -17.12 -3.69 -13.43
N ALA A 50 -15.92 -3.87 -14.00
CA ALA A 50 -15.73 -4.09 -15.43
C ALA A 50 -16.54 -5.31 -15.91
N LEU A 51 -16.48 -6.42 -15.17
CA LEU A 51 -17.26 -7.63 -15.47
C LEU A 51 -18.77 -7.36 -15.38
N PHE A 52 -19.24 -6.66 -14.35
CA PHE A 52 -20.66 -6.33 -14.19
C PHE A 52 -21.20 -5.43 -15.30
N TRP A 53 -20.38 -4.55 -15.87
CA TRP A 53 -20.76 -3.68 -16.99
C TRP A 53 -20.50 -4.30 -18.36
N GLY A 54 -19.98 -5.53 -18.44
CA GLY A 54 -19.67 -6.19 -19.70
C GLY A 54 -18.47 -5.58 -20.44
N LEU A 55 -17.60 -4.86 -19.73
CA LEU A 55 -16.36 -4.32 -20.28
C LEU A 55 -15.31 -5.42 -20.44
N PRO A 56 -14.38 -5.31 -21.40
CA PRO A 56 -13.23 -6.20 -21.47
C PRO A 56 -12.42 -6.10 -20.17
N LEU A 57 -11.83 -7.22 -19.76
CA LEU A 57 -11.04 -7.27 -18.52
C LEU A 57 -9.83 -6.33 -18.65
N PRO A 58 -9.71 -5.30 -17.77
CA PRO A 58 -8.71 -4.27 -17.94
C PRO A 58 -7.30 -4.72 -17.55
N LEU A 59 -7.17 -5.86 -16.85
CA LEU A 59 -5.89 -6.47 -16.50
C LEU A 59 -5.84 -7.95 -16.83
N GLY A 60 -4.71 -8.38 -17.39
CA GLY A 60 -4.33 -9.78 -17.48
C GLY A 60 -3.75 -10.35 -16.18
N ALA A 61 -3.74 -11.67 -16.05
CA ALA A 61 -3.19 -12.36 -14.87
C ALA A 61 -1.70 -12.01 -14.62
N VAL A 62 -0.90 -11.89 -15.68
CA VAL A 62 0.52 -11.52 -15.60
C VAL A 62 0.69 -10.10 -15.06
N GLN A 63 -0.16 -9.15 -15.48
CA GLN A 63 -0.12 -7.76 -14.99
C GLN A 63 -0.50 -7.68 -13.51
N ILE A 64 -1.48 -8.47 -13.06
CA ILE A 64 -1.86 -8.56 -11.64
C ILE A 64 -0.69 -9.08 -10.80
N LEU A 65 -0.03 -10.15 -11.26
CA LEU A 65 1.16 -10.70 -10.58
C LEU A 65 2.29 -9.67 -10.52
N PHE A 66 2.53 -8.97 -11.63
CA PHE A 66 3.56 -7.94 -11.72
C PHE A 66 3.30 -6.79 -10.73
N ILE A 67 2.05 -6.31 -10.63
CA ILE A 67 1.67 -5.28 -9.65
C ILE A 67 1.94 -5.77 -8.23
N ASN A 68 1.41 -6.95 -7.86
CA ASN A 68 1.46 -7.43 -6.48
C ASN A 68 2.87 -7.82 -6.01
N LEU A 69 3.72 -8.32 -6.92
CA LEU A 69 5.05 -8.80 -6.57
C LEU A 69 6.11 -7.71 -6.70
N LEU A 70 6.19 -7.07 -7.86
CA LEU A 70 7.28 -6.13 -8.17
C LEU A 70 6.91 -4.71 -7.77
N MET A 71 5.76 -4.22 -8.24
CA MET A 71 5.40 -2.81 -8.06
C MET A 71 5.08 -2.47 -6.61
N ASP A 72 4.34 -3.33 -5.92
CA ASP A 72 4.01 -3.12 -4.52
C ASP A 72 5.05 -3.64 -3.55
N GLY A 73 5.89 -4.60 -3.96
CA GLY A 73 6.88 -5.22 -3.10
C GLY A 73 7.89 -4.22 -2.55
N ALA A 74 8.44 -3.36 -3.42
CA ALA A 74 9.43 -2.37 -3.01
C ALA A 74 8.85 -1.32 -2.03
N PRO A 75 7.71 -0.65 -2.32
CA PRO A 75 7.07 0.24 -1.35
C PRO A 75 6.65 -0.46 -0.05
N ALA A 76 6.16 -1.70 -0.11
CA ALA A 76 5.78 -2.44 1.10
C ALA A 76 6.97 -2.72 2.02
N ILE A 77 8.12 -3.11 1.46
CA ILE A 77 9.37 -3.28 2.22
C ILE A 77 9.83 -1.94 2.79
N ALA A 78 9.75 -0.87 1.99
CA ALA A 78 10.12 0.48 2.44
C ALA A 78 9.26 1.00 3.60
N LEU A 79 7.96 0.67 3.61
CA LEU A 79 7.07 0.95 4.74
C LEU A 79 7.38 0.08 5.97
N GLY A 80 7.94 -1.12 5.78
CA GLY A 80 8.42 -1.99 6.84
C GLY A 80 9.58 -1.38 7.66
N VAL A 81 10.37 -0.51 7.04
CA VAL A 81 11.54 0.15 7.64
C VAL A 81 11.30 1.64 7.96
N GLU A 82 10.04 2.04 8.12
CA GLU A 82 9.70 3.41 8.55
C GLU A 82 10.21 3.66 9.98
N PRO A 83 10.78 4.85 10.27
CA PRO A 83 11.25 5.18 11.60
C PRO A 83 10.14 5.09 12.67
N PRO A 84 10.49 4.79 13.94
CA PRO A 84 9.53 4.72 15.03
C PRO A 84 8.72 6.00 15.19
N GLU A 85 7.41 5.87 15.42
CA GLU A 85 6.53 7.03 15.64
C GLU A 85 6.86 7.75 16.96
N PRO A 86 6.82 9.10 16.98
CA PRO A 86 7.02 9.86 18.21
C PRO A 86 6.05 9.41 19.31
N GLY A 87 6.61 9.02 20.47
CA GLY A 87 5.81 8.60 21.62
C GLY A 87 5.31 7.15 21.56
N ILE A 88 5.89 6.29 20.72
CA ILE A 88 5.53 4.86 20.66
C ILE A 88 5.63 4.14 22.02
N MET A 89 6.60 4.53 22.86
CA MET A 89 6.77 4.01 24.22
C MET A 89 5.80 4.61 25.23
N LYS A 90 5.16 5.75 24.93
CA LYS A 90 4.14 6.38 25.79
C LYS A 90 2.76 5.70 25.66
N ARG A 91 2.55 4.92 24.59
CA ARG A 91 1.30 4.17 24.38
C ARG A 91 1.27 2.93 25.31
N PRO A 92 0.11 2.53 25.84
CA PRO A 92 0.01 1.31 26.63
C PRO A 92 0.33 0.07 25.77
N PRO A 93 0.78 -1.05 26.36
CA PRO A 93 0.97 -2.30 25.65
C PRO A 93 -0.31 -2.72 24.89
N ARG A 94 -0.13 -3.25 23.68
CA ARG A 94 -1.25 -3.73 22.86
C ARG A 94 -1.95 -4.90 23.56
N ASN A 95 -3.28 -4.91 23.53
CA ASN A 95 -4.05 -6.09 23.93
C ASN A 95 -3.81 -7.24 22.92
N PRO A 96 -3.31 -8.42 23.34
CA PRO A 96 -3.07 -9.54 22.43
C PRO A 96 -4.32 -10.00 21.66
N ARG A 97 -5.51 -9.80 22.25
CA ARG A 97 -6.81 -10.16 21.64
C ARG A 97 -7.31 -9.13 20.63
N SER A 98 -6.64 -7.98 20.46
CA SER A 98 -7.03 -7.01 19.45
C SER A 98 -6.71 -7.53 18.05
N THR A 99 -7.55 -7.19 17.08
CA THR A 99 -7.28 -7.43 15.66
C THR A 99 -6.11 -6.58 15.18
N VAL A 100 -5.46 -7.01 14.10
CA VAL A 100 -4.40 -6.24 13.42
C VAL A 100 -4.96 -4.96 12.79
N PHE A 101 -6.17 -5.04 12.25
CA PHE A 101 -6.90 -3.91 11.67
C PHE A 101 -8.00 -3.45 12.62
N ASP A 102 -7.97 -2.17 13.00
CA ASP A 102 -9.12 -1.55 13.64
C ASP A 102 -10.16 -1.11 12.60
N ARG A 103 -11.31 -0.65 13.08
CA ARG A 103 -12.40 -0.16 12.23
C ARG A 103 -11.97 1.00 11.32
N ARG A 104 -11.04 1.85 11.76
CA ARG A 104 -10.55 2.99 10.96
C ARG A 104 -9.70 2.50 9.79
N ALA A 105 -8.82 1.53 10.02
CA ALA A 105 -8.02 0.90 8.99
C ALA A 105 -8.91 0.17 7.96
N LEU A 106 -9.94 -0.54 8.42
CA LEU A 106 -10.90 -1.19 7.50
C LEU A 106 -11.65 -0.16 6.63
N ILE A 107 -12.16 0.92 7.23
CA ILE A 107 -12.80 2.01 6.48
C ILE A 107 -11.82 2.62 5.47
N TYR A 108 -10.58 2.88 5.88
CA TYR A 108 -9.55 3.41 4.99
C TYR A 108 -9.29 2.47 3.81
N ILE A 109 -9.08 1.17 4.06
CA ILE A 109 -8.87 0.14 3.03
C ILE A 109 -10.00 0.14 2.03
N THR A 110 -11.25 0.16 2.50
CA THR A 110 -12.42 0.14 1.62
C THR A 110 -12.57 1.44 0.84
N CYS A 111 -12.51 2.61 1.49
CA CYS A 111 -12.68 3.91 0.83
C CYS A 111 -11.59 4.18 -0.20
N ILE A 112 -10.33 3.95 0.15
CA ILE A 112 -9.21 4.13 -0.78
C ILE A 112 -9.24 3.08 -1.87
N GLY A 113 -9.58 1.83 -1.57
CA GLY A 113 -9.78 0.81 -2.59
C GLY A 113 -10.84 1.21 -3.62
N ILE A 114 -12.02 1.64 -3.16
CA ILE A 114 -13.09 2.16 -4.03
C ILE A 114 -12.56 3.33 -4.88
N TRP A 115 -11.89 4.30 -4.25
CA TRP A 115 -11.36 5.47 -4.96
C TRP A 115 -10.37 5.08 -6.06
N ILE A 116 -9.40 4.22 -5.75
CA ILE A 116 -8.39 3.72 -6.70
C ILE A 116 -9.08 2.99 -7.85
N GLY A 117 -10.01 2.08 -7.55
CA GLY A 117 -10.71 1.29 -8.55
C GLY A 117 -11.59 2.13 -9.47
N VAL A 118 -12.36 3.07 -8.90
CA VAL A 118 -13.22 3.99 -9.67
C VAL A 118 -12.37 4.91 -10.55
N ALA A 119 -11.29 5.48 -10.03
CA ALA A 119 -10.42 6.34 -10.82
C ALA A 119 -9.80 5.60 -12.02
N ALA A 120 -9.33 4.37 -11.81
CA ALA A 120 -8.80 3.54 -12.88
C ALA A 120 -9.87 3.21 -13.92
N LEU A 121 -11.08 2.81 -13.49
CA LEU A 121 -12.19 2.51 -14.38
C LEU A 121 -12.69 3.71 -15.18
N LEU A 122 -12.74 4.90 -14.58
CA LEU A 122 -13.12 6.12 -15.30
C LEU A 122 -12.14 6.43 -16.42
N ILE A 123 -10.83 6.24 -16.17
CA ILE A 123 -9.81 6.41 -17.20
C ILE A 123 -9.97 5.32 -18.27
N PHE A 124 -10.15 4.06 -17.89
CA PHE A 124 -10.38 2.98 -18.85
C PHE A 124 -11.57 3.27 -19.77
N ASN A 125 -12.73 3.57 -19.19
CA ASN A 125 -13.95 3.86 -19.93
C ASN A 125 -13.82 5.12 -20.81
N TRP A 126 -13.06 6.13 -20.37
CA TRP A 126 -12.78 7.31 -21.18
C TRP A 126 -11.99 7.00 -22.45
N TYR A 127 -11.00 6.10 -22.36
CA TYR A 127 -10.20 5.70 -23.52
C TYR A 127 -10.94 4.70 -24.41
N GLU A 128 -11.68 3.76 -23.81
CA GLU A 128 -12.54 2.81 -24.52
C GLU A 128 -13.70 3.54 -25.24
N GLY A 129 -14.38 4.48 -24.59
CA GLY A 129 -15.47 5.25 -25.20
C GLY A 129 -15.02 6.17 -26.35
N ARG A 130 -13.72 6.43 -26.48
CA ARG A 130 -13.15 7.14 -27.63
C ARG A 130 -12.94 6.24 -28.84
N GLU A 131 -13.09 4.91 -28.73
CA GLU A 131 -13.07 3.93 -29.86
C GLU A 131 -14.00 4.31 -30.99
N VAL A 132 -15.08 5.05 -30.69
CA VAL A 132 -16.06 5.50 -31.66
C VAL A 132 -15.44 6.39 -32.77
N TYR A 133 -14.21 6.91 -32.60
CA TYR A 133 -13.53 7.77 -33.59
C TYR A 133 -12.54 7.07 -34.54
N GLY A 134 -12.41 5.74 -34.52
CA GLY A 134 -11.85 4.97 -35.66
C GLY A 134 -10.37 4.57 -35.64
N ASP A 135 -9.74 4.46 -34.47
CA ASP A 135 -8.39 3.85 -34.33
C ASP A 135 -8.49 2.39 -33.84
N GLU A 136 -7.92 1.44 -34.58
CA GLU A 136 -7.97 0.00 -34.29
C GLU A 136 -7.06 -0.45 -33.11
N GLU A 137 -6.12 0.39 -32.66
CA GLU A 137 -5.17 0.10 -31.56
C GLU A 137 -5.69 0.48 -30.15
N MET A 138 -6.96 0.88 -30.03
CA MET A 138 -7.49 1.49 -28.81
C MET A 138 -7.63 0.58 -27.56
N PRO A 139 -7.94 -0.74 -27.66
CA PRO A 139 -8.20 -1.54 -26.45
C PRO A 139 -6.93 -1.77 -25.63
N GLU A 140 -5.78 -1.95 -26.29
CA GLU A 140 -4.48 -2.08 -25.62
C GLU A 140 -4.07 -0.78 -24.91
N LYS A 141 -4.40 0.37 -25.52
CA LYS A 141 -4.17 1.69 -24.93
C LYS A 141 -5.02 1.92 -23.69
N ALA A 142 -6.30 1.54 -23.71
CA ALA A 142 -7.17 1.63 -22.53
C ALA A 142 -6.66 0.77 -21.37
N MET A 143 -6.26 -0.48 -21.64
CA MET A 143 -5.65 -1.38 -20.64
C MET A 143 -4.34 -0.80 -20.07
N THR A 144 -3.48 -0.24 -20.92
CA THR A 144 -2.22 0.39 -20.51
C THR A 144 -2.47 1.61 -19.61
N MET A 145 -3.44 2.46 -19.97
CA MET A 145 -3.80 3.63 -19.16
C MET A 145 -4.43 3.23 -17.82
N PHE A 146 -5.24 2.17 -17.80
CA PHE A 146 -5.78 1.60 -16.56
C PHE A 146 -4.66 1.09 -15.65
N PHE A 147 -3.75 0.29 -16.20
CA PHE A 147 -2.59 -0.25 -15.49
C PHE A 147 -1.70 0.87 -14.91
N ALA A 148 -1.35 1.88 -15.72
CA ALA A 148 -0.56 3.02 -15.30
C ALA A 148 -1.26 3.83 -14.20
N THR A 149 -2.58 4.03 -14.31
CA THR A 149 -3.38 4.73 -13.29
C THR A 149 -3.38 3.98 -11.97
N LEU A 150 -3.60 2.66 -12.01
CA LEU A 150 -3.60 1.82 -10.82
C LEU A 150 -2.25 1.91 -10.09
N ILE A 151 -1.15 1.73 -10.82
CA ILE A 151 0.19 1.80 -10.23
C ILE A 151 0.44 3.18 -9.63
N THR A 152 0.16 4.23 -10.38
CA THR A 152 0.38 5.61 -9.92
C THR A 152 -0.41 5.90 -8.65
N MET A 153 -1.70 5.54 -8.62
CA MET A 153 -2.55 5.72 -7.45
C MET A 153 -2.08 4.89 -6.25
N ARG A 154 -1.61 3.66 -6.48
CA ARG A 154 -1.03 2.82 -5.42
C ARG A 154 0.24 3.45 -4.86
N LEU A 155 1.16 3.91 -5.70
CA LEU A 155 2.38 4.58 -5.25
C LEU A 155 2.08 5.85 -4.44
N ILE A 156 1.10 6.65 -4.85
CA ILE A 156 0.62 7.80 -4.05
C ILE A 156 0.07 7.33 -2.70
N ASN A 157 -0.73 6.25 -2.69
CA ASN A 157 -1.26 5.68 -1.46
C ASN A 157 -0.17 5.12 -0.53
N ALA A 158 0.97 4.65 -1.05
CA ALA A 158 2.10 4.23 -0.24
C ALA A 158 2.60 5.38 0.66
N PHE A 159 2.66 6.61 0.13
CA PHE A 159 2.98 7.79 0.93
C PHE A 159 1.91 8.10 1.99
N ASN A 160 0.63 7.92 1.65
CA ASN A 160 -0.47 8.12 2.60
C ASN A 160 -0.45 7.09 3.74
N CYS A 161 0.06 5.88 3.49
CA CYS A 161 0.13 4.82 4.49
C CYS A 161 1.32 4.94 5.46
N ARG A 162 2.17 5.97 5.33
CA ARG A 162 3.34 6.19 6.20
C ARG A 162 2.98 6.48 7.66
N SER A 163 1.79 7.04 7.91
CA SER A 163 1.29 7.27 9.27
C SER A 163 -0.22 7.13 9.32
N GLY A 164 -0.73 6.54 10.41
CA GLY A 164 -2.16 6.45 10.68
C GLY A 164 -2.72 7.67 11.41
N THR A 165 -1.88 8.58 11.89
CA THR A 165 -2.27 9.72 12.74
C THR A 165 -1.81 11.08 12.22
N ASP A 166 -0.66 11.12 11.56
CA ASP A 166 -0.03 12.36 11.10
C ASP A 166 -0.18 12.51 9.58
N SER A 167 -0.39 13.75 9.15
CA SER A 167 -0.43 14.08 7.72
C SER A 167 0.96 13.96 7.09
N LEU A 168 1.01 13.56 5.82
CA LEU A 168 2.23 13.48 5.02
C LEU A 168 3.04 14.79 5.03
N PHE A 169 2.36 15.95 5.03
CA PHE A 169 3.01 17.26 5.06
C PHE A 169 3.71 17.55 6.39
N ARG A 170 3.23 16.96 7.49
CA ARG A 170 3.87 17.06 8.80
C ARG A 170 5.08 16.14 8.91
N LEU A 171 5.00 14.96 8.30
CA LEU A 171 6.09 13.98 8.28
C LEU A 171 7.19 14.35 7.27
N GLY A 172 6.86 15.10 6.23
CA GLY A 172 7.71 15.38 5.09
C GLY A 172 7.76 14.20 4.11
N PRO A 173 7.51 14.39 2.80
CA PRO A 173 7.44 13.29 1.84
C PRO A 173 8.77 12.52 1.68
N PHE A 174 9.90 13.15 1.98
CA PHE A 174 11.25 12.60 1.77
C PHE A 174 11.94 12.06 3.04
N THR A 175 11.25 11.99 4.17
CA THR A 175 11.87 11.50 5.42
C THR A 175 12.14 10.00 5.38
N ASN A 176 11.32 9.21 4.68
CA ASN A 176 11.64 7.83 4.33
C ASN A 176 12.27 7.77 2.93
N LYS A 177 13.60 7.78 2.89
CA LYS A 177 14.39 7.70 1.65
C LYS A 177 14.15 6.39 0.90
N TRP A 178 13.99 5.28 1.63
CA TRP A 178 13.72 3.97 1.02
C TRP A 178 12.39 3.98 0.25
N LEU A 179 11.37 4.62 0.80
CA LEU A 179 10.08 4.73 0.11
C LEU A 179 10.19 5.62 -1.13
N THR A 180 10.92 6.73 -1.03
CA THR A 180 11.14 7.62 -2.19
C THR A 180 11.89 6.89 -3.30
N TYR A 181 12.95 6.13 -2.97
CA TYR A 181 13.69 5.33 -3.94
C TYR A 181 12.86 4.19 -4.51
N ALA A 182 12.06 3.50 -3.69
CA ALA A 182 11.15 2.46 -4.16
C ALA A 182 10.15 3.02 -5.17
N CYS A 183 9.49 4.14 -4.86
CA CYS A 183 8.53 4.76 -5.78
C CYS A 183 9.21 5.29 -7.05
N ALA A 184 10.39 5.89 -6.94
CA ALA A 184 11.15 6.37 -8.10
C ALA A 184 11.58 5.21 -9.02
N ALA A 185 12.06 4.10 -8.44
CA ALA A 185 12.43 2.90 -9.17
C ALA A 185 11.22 2.23 -9.84
N SER A 186 10.02 2.30 -9.24
CA SER A 186 8.79 1.82 -9.87
C SER A 186 8.38 2.62 -11.11
N PHE A 187 8.85 3.86 -11.27
CA PHE A 187 8.58 4.66 -12.48
C PHE A 187 9.69 4.59 -13.54
N ALA A 188 10.84 4.01 -13.21
CA ALA A 188 12.00 3.89 -14.08
C ALA A 188 11.96 2.58 -14.89
#